data_AF-A0A7L3AW49-F1
#
_entry.id   AF-A0A7L3AW49-F1
#
_cell.length_a   1.000
_cell.length_b   1.000
_cell.length_c   1.000
_cell.angle_alpha   90.00
_cell.angle_beta   90.00
_cell.angle_gamma   90.00
#
_symmetry.space_group_name_H-M   'P 1'
#
loop_
_entity.id
_entity.type
_entity.pdbx_description
1 polymer ?
#
loop_
_entity_poly.entity_id
_entity_poly.type
_entity_poly.pdbx_seq_one_letter_code
_entity_poly.pdbx_strand_id
1 'polypeptide(L)'
;GNLVKELLPFSKHSSVPVTALCTDISTKMLLAGSKEGHITRWNIASFLEDPQNSKNQIKEELYWRAHSNEVVDLLHEEEKNVVVTASIDGSVRLWHAMNGYYLGYFGQPRRFELSNISWLILPCDVNNFPTIIKEESKHMEKKTKFEYPLMLDRDK
;
A
#
# COMPACT_ATOMS: atom_id res chain seq x y z
N GLY A 1 -20.44 -8.74 10.27
CA GLY A 1 -20.50 -7.92 9.05
C GLY A 1 -20.81 -8.83 7.90
N ASN A 2 -21.58 -8.37 6.91
CA ASN A 2 -21.91 -9.19 5.75
C ASN A 2 -20.82 -9.02 4.69
N LEU A 3 -20.35 -10.12 4.10
CA LEU A 3 -19.43 -10.08 2.97
C LEU A 3 -20.17 -9.47 1.77
N VAL A 4 -19.74 -8.28 1.35
CA VAL A 4 -20.36 -7.58 0.21
C VAL A 4 -19.85 -8.13 -1.12
N LYS A 5 -18.54 -8.34 -1.23
CA LYS A 5 -17.88 -8.82 -2.45
C LYS A 5 -16.48 -9.31 -2.13
N GLU A 6 -16.06 -10.40 -2.76
CA GLU A 6 -14.67 -10.84 -2.77
C GLU A 6 -14.03 -10.36 -4.08
N LEU A 7 -12.86 -9.73 -3.97
CA LEU A 7 -12.10 -9.23 -5.10
C LEU A 7 -10.70 -9.84 -5.07
N LEU A 8 -10.25 -10.30 -6.22
CA LEU A 8 -8.85 -10.68 -6.41
C LEU A 8 -8.13 -9.47 -6.99
N PRO A 9 -7.30 -8.76 -6.21
CA PRO A 9 -6.54 -7.64 -6.75
C PRO A 9 -5.60 -8.17 -7.84
N PHE A 10 -5.58 -7.48 -8.97
CA PHE A 10 -4.55 -7.70 -9.96
C PHE A 10 -3.25 -7.08 -9.43
N SER A 11 -2.36 -7.91 -8.87
CA SER A 11 -1.00 -7.46 -8.57
C SER A 11 -0.07 -7.92 -9.68
N LYS A 12 0.72 -6.99 -10.24
CA LYS A 12 1.88 -7.36 -11.09
C LYS A 12 2.94 -8.12 -10.26
N HIS A 13 2.92 -7.93 -8.95
CA HIS A 13 3.87 -8.49 -7.99
C HIS A 13 3.36 -9.79 -7.35
N SER A 14 4.28 -10.61 -6.84
CA SER A 14 3.93 -11.90 -6.23
C SER A 14 3.02 -11.72 -5.02
N SER A 15 2.21 -12.73 -4.69
CA SER A 15 1.35 -12.70 -3.50
C SER A 15 2.23 -12.78 -2.25
N VAL A 16 2.47 -11.62 -1.64
CA VAL A 16 3.23 -11.48 -0.39
C VAL A 16 2.23 -11.30 0.76
N PRO A 17 2.43 -11.96 1.92
CA PRO A 17 1.60 -11.74 3.09
C PRO A 17 1.53 -10.26 3.48
N VAL A 18 0.31 -9.77 3.72
CA VAL A 18 0.05 -8.45 4.30
C VAL A 18 0.24 -8.55 5.81
N THR A 19 0.98 -7.61 6.37
CA THR A 19 1.38 -7.60 7.79
C THR A 19 0.92 -6.34 8.51
N ALA A 20 0.61 -5.26 7.77
CA ALA A 20 0.06 -4.02 8.31
C ALA A 20 -0.95 -3.41 7.34
N LEU A 21 -1.95 -2.68 7.86
CA LEU A 21 -2.96 -1.97 7.09
C LEU A 21 -3.20 -0.58 7.69
N CYS A 22 -3.44 0.41 6.83
CA CYS A 22 -3.80 1.76 7.23
C CYS A 22 -4.78 2.36 6.21
N THR A 23 -5.64 3.27 6.64
CA THR A 23 -6.60 3.99 5.79
C THR A 23 -6.53 5.49 6.10
N ASP A 24 -7.00 6.31 5.17
CA ASP A 24 -7.29 7.72 5.44
C ASP A 24 -8.58 7.88 6.28
N ILE A 25 -8.74 9.06 6.88
CA ILE A 25 -9.88 9.51 7.69
C ILE A 25 -11.18 9.40 6.91
N SER A 26 -11.15 9.66 5.60
CA SER A 26 -12.34 9.57 4.74
C SER A 26 -12.59 8.18 4.16
N THR A 27 -11.75 7.20 4.47
CA THR A 27 -11.84 5.80 4.01
C THR A 27 -11.92 5.65 2.48
N LYS A 28 -11.20 6.51 1.75
CA LYS A 28 -11.11 6.51 0.29
C LYS A 28 -9.86 5.82 -0.23
N MET A 29 -8.87 5.62 0.63
CA MET A 29 -7.55 5.15 0.31
C MET A 29 -7.11 4.09 1.31
N LEU A 30 -6.56 2.99 0.80
CA LEU A 30 -6.03 1.89 1.61
C LEU A 30 -4.53 1.76 1.38
N LEU A 31 -3.77 1.60 2.45
CA LEU A 31 -2.35 1.23 2.44
C LEU A 31 -2.19 -0.14 3.07
N ALA A 32 -1.35 -0.97 2.47
CA ALA A 32 -0.91 -2.24 3.04
C ALA A 32 0.60 -2.35 3.04
N GLY A 33 1.13 -2.85 4.16
CA GLY A 33 2.52 -3.23 4.33
C GLY A 33 2.67 -4.73 4.20
N SER A 34 3.78 -5.19 3.64
CA SER A 34 4.03 -6.61 3.41
C SER A 34 5.22 -7.16 4.17
N LYS A 35 5.27 -8.49 4.26
CA LYS A 35 6.39 -9.24 4.82
C LYS A 35 7.74 -8.98 4.12
N GLU A 36 7.73 -8.55 2.87
CA GLU A 36 8.96 -8.25 2.11
C GLU A 36 9.35 -6.75 2.15
N GLY A 37 8.65 -5.95 2.94
CA GLY A 37 8.96 -4.52 3.07
C GLY A 37 8.32 -3.63 2.00
N HIS A 38 7.35 -4.15 1.26
CA HIS A 38 6.63 -3.37 0.25
C HIS A 38 5.41 -2.67 0.83
N ILE A 39 5.13 -1.48 0.32
CA ILE A 39 3.89 -0.76 0.54
C ILE A 39 3.11 -0.69 -0.76
N THR A 40 1.82 -0.98 -0.66
CA THR A 40 0.88 -0.83 -1.76
C THR A 40 -0.23 0.11 -1.34
N ARG A 41 -0.64 0.99 -2.25
CA ARG A 41 -1.73 1.95 -2.06
C ARG A 41 -2.84 1.69 -3.08
N TRP A 42 -4.07 1.67 -2.61
CA TRP A 42 -5.27 1.57 -3.45
C TRP A 42 -6.22 2.72 -3.22
N ASN A 43 -6.94 3.09 -4.27
CA ASN A 43 -8.14 3.90 -4.19
C ASN A 43 -9.35 2.99 -4.12
N ILE A 44 -10.09 3.13 -3.02
CA ILE A 44 -11.28 2.34 -2.71
C ILE A 44 -12.56 3.17 -2.69
N ALA A 45 -12.48 4.49 -2.95
CA ALA A 45 -13.61 5.40 -2.84
C ALA A 45 -14.80 4.99 -3.71
N SER A 46 -14.59 4.84 -5.02
CA SER A 46 -15.67 4.48 -5.95
C SER A 46 -16.25 3.10 -5.65
N PHE A 47 -15.42 2.16 -5.19
CA PHE A 47 -15.87 0.83 -4.81
C PHE A 47 -16.80 0.87 -3.59
N LEU A 48 -16.49 1.69 -2.58
CA LEU A 48 -17.32 1.80 -1.38
C LEU A 48 -18.62 2.57 -1.62
N GLU A 49 -18.63 3.52 -2.56
CA GLU A 49 -19.85 4.26 -2.95
C GLU A 49 -20.89 3.36 -3.62
N ASP A 50 -20.47 2.47 -4.53
CA ASP A 50 -21.33 1.48 -5.16
C ASP A 50 -20.54 0.19 -5.50
N PRO A 51 -20.55 -0.81 -4.59
CA PRO A 51 -19.83 -2.07 -4.75
C PRO A 51 -20.37 -2.99 -5.87
N GLN A 52 -21.63 -2.78 -6.29
CA GLN A 52 -22.30 -3.63 -7.28
C GLN A 52 -21.98 -3.17 -8.71
N ASN A 53 -21.61 -1.90 -8.89
CA ASN A 53 -21.18 -1.39 -10.17
C ASN A 53 -19.84 -2.01 -10.61
N SER A 54 -19.86 -2.77 -11.70
CA SER A 54 -18.68 -3.42 -12.26
C SER A 54 -17.61 -2.45 -12.76
N LYS A 55 -17.95 -1.17 -12.96
CA LYS A 55 -16.99 -0.11 -13.31
C LYS A 55 -16.21 0.42 -12.11
N ASN A 56 -16.71 0.22 -10.89
CA ASN A 56 -16.09 0.70 -9.66
C ASN A 56 -15.06 -0.32 -9.14
N GLN A 57 -14.00 -0.51 -9.92
CA GLN A 57 -12.89 -1.39 -9.56
C GLN A 57 -11.96 -0.71 -8.55
N ILE A 58 -11.42 -1.49 -7.61
CA ILE A 58 -10.35 -1.04 -6.71
C ILE A 58 -9.10 -0.84 -7.56
N LYS A 59 -8.55 0.38 -7.55
CA LYS A 59 -7.38 0.74 -8.36
C LYS A 59 -6.15 0.76 -7.49
N GLU A 60 -5.16 -0.07 -7.81
CA GLU A 60 -3.82 0.07 -7.25
C GLU A 60 -3.17 1.32 -7.85
N GLU A 61 -2.89 2.32 -7.01
CA GLU A 61 -2.35 3.60 -7.46
C GLU A 61 -0.83 3.64 -7.36
N LEU A 62 -0.28 2.99 -6.33
CA LEU A 62 1.13 3.10 -6.01
C LEU A 62 1.66 1.82 -5.37
N TYR A 63 2.85 1.41 -5.79
CA TYR A 63 3.60 0.30 -5.22
C TYR A 63 5.06 0.69 -5.04
N TRP A 64 5.62 0.55 -3.85
CA TRP A 64 7.04 0.82 -3.62
C TRP A 64 7.62 -0.07 -2.54
N ARG A 65 8.95 -0.20 -2.53
CA ARG A 65 9.66 -0.88 -1.44
C ARG A 65 10.03 0.15 -0.39
N ALA A 66 9.50 0.02 0.82
CA ALA A 66 9.81 0.92 1.92
C ALA A 66 10.98 0.41 2.76
N HIS A 67 10.98 -0.89 3.03
CA HIS A 67 11.94 -1.54 3.91
C HIS A 67 12.63 -2.71 3.20
N SER A 68 13.81 -3.06 3.70
CA SER A 68 14.51 -4.27 3.27
C SER A 68 13.86 -5.53 3.88
N ASN A 69 13.07 -5.37 4.94
CA ASN A 69 12.42 -6.45 5.68
C ASN A 69 10.94 -6.14 6.01
N GLU A 70 10.26 -7.05 6.69
CA GLU A 70 8.82 -6.99 7.02
C GLU A 70 8.39 -5.65 7.62
N VAL A 71 7.34 -5.08 7.05
CA VAL A 71 6.64 -3.91 7.62
C VAL A 71 5.73 -4.39 8.74
N VAL A 72 5.88 -3.85 9.93
CA VAL A 72 5.09 -4.25 11.11
C VAL A 72 4.00 -3.25 11.44
N ASP A 73 4.13 -2.00 10.98
CA ASP A 73 3.12 -0.97 11.23
C ASP A 73 3.13 0.14 10.18
N LEU A 74 1.98 0.80 10.04
CA LEU A 74 1.72 1.88 9.09
C LEU A 74 0.88 2.98 9.72
N LEU A 75 1.27 4.23 9.48
CA LEU A 75 0.49 5.39 9.86
C LEU A 75 0.46 6.41 8.72
N HIS A 76 -0.74 6.87 8.38
CA HIS A 76 -0.96 7.93 7.40
C HIS A 76 -1.32 9.23 8.13
N GLU A 77 -0.55 10.28 7.88
CA GLU A 77 -0.76 11.62 8.41
C GLU A 77 -1.12 12.56 7.25
N GLU A 78 -2.42 12.82 7.11
CA GLU A 78 -3.01 13.50 5.95
C GLU A 78 -2.62 14.97 5.84
N GLU A 79 -2.61 15.69 6.97
CA GLU A 79 -2.31 17.13 6.97
C GLU A 79 -0.91 17.43 6.41
N LYS A 80 0.03 16.50 6.61
CA LYS A 80 1.42 16.62 6.16
C LYS A 80 1.69 15.83 4.88
N ASN A 81 0.69 15.10 4.38
CA ASN A 81 0.79 14.23 3.22
C ASN A 81 1.93 13.20 3.33
N VAL A 82 2.06 12.58 4.51
CA VAL A 82 3.14 11.60 4.80
C VAL A 82 2.60 10.26 5.25
N VAL A 83 3.33 9.21 4.90
CA VAL A 83 3.18 7.86 5.42
C VAL A 83 4.40 7.52 6.25
N VAL A 84 4.16 7.06 7.47
CA VAL A 84 5.18 6.52 8.38
C VAL A 84 5.09 5.00 8.32
N THR A 85 6.24 4.35 8.16
CA THR A 85 6.36 2.89 8.09
C THR A 85 7.34 2.41 9.15
N ALA A 86 6.99 1.35 9.89
CA ALA A 86 7.88 0.69 10.85
C ALA A 86 8.18 -0.74 10.40
N SER A 87 9.39 -1.22 10.67
CA SER A 87 9.83 -2.55 10.24
C SER A 87 10.69 -3.28 11.27
N ILE A 88 10.74 -4.60 11.18
CA ILE A 88 11.71 -5.44 11.90
C ILE A 88 13.17 -5.20 11.45
N ASP A 89 13.41 -4.42 10.39
CA ASP A 89 14.75 -3.94 10.04
C ASP A 89 15.32 -2.94 11.05
N GLY A 90 14.53 -2.55 12.06
CA GLY A 90 14.93 -1.66 13.15
C GLY A 90 14.78 -0.18 12.80
N SER A 91 14.17 0.16 11.67
CA SER A 91 13.96 1.54 11.23
C SER A 91 12.49 1.93 11.19
N VAL A 92 12.25 3.23 11.39
CA VAL A 92 10.97 3.89 11.11
C VAL A 92 11.24 4.95 10.05
N ARG A 93 10.55 4.86 8.92
CA ARG A 93 10.81 5.67 7.72
C ARG A 93 9.60 6.53 7.36
N LEU A 94 9.87 7.70 6.78
CA LEU A 94 8.89 8.63 6.26
C LEU A 94 8.89 8.63 4.75
N TRP A 95 7.69 8.65 4.19
CA TRP A 95 7.41 8.66 2.76
C TRP A 95 6.37 9.70 2.43
N HIS A 96 6.44 10.28 1.25
CA HIS A 96 5.41 11.17 0.76
C HIS A 96 4.22 10.35 0.25
N ALA A 97 3.02 10.57 0.80
CA ALA A 97 1.88 9.66 0.65
C ALA A 97 1.38 9.52 -0.79
N MET A 98 1.50 10.58 -1.60
CA MET A 98 0.96 10.59 -2.96
C MET A 98 1.85 9.90 -3.99
N ASN A 99 3.17 9.91 -3.79
CA ASN A 99 4.13 9.45 -4.80
C ASN A 99 5.14 8.42 -4.27
N GLY A 100 5.12 8.12 -2.97
CA GLY A 100 5.98 7.11 -2.34
C GLY A 100 7.44 7.54 -2.22
N TYR A 101 7.76 8.82 -2.39
CA TYR A 101 9.14 9.29 -2.29
C TYR A 101 9.62 9.26 -0.85
N TYR A 102 10.86 8.81 -0.67
CA TYR A 102 11.48 8.74 0.64
C TYR A 102 11.84 10.14 1.15
N LEU A 103 11.46 10.43 2.39
CA LEU A 103 11.70 11.71 3.05
C LEU A 103 12.74 11.60 4.17
N GLY A 104 13.02 10.39 4.66
CA GLY A 104 14.02 10.14 5.70
C GLY A 104 13.59 9.08 6.70
N TYR A 105 14.33 8.99 7.80
CA TYR A 105 14.07 8.05 8.90
C TYR A 105 14.21 8.71 10.26
N PHE A 106 13.52 8.17 11.27
CA PHE A 106 13.65 8.65 12.65
C PHE A 106 15.04 8.34 13.22
N GLY A 107 15.62 9.31 13.92
CA GLY A 107 16.99 9.22 14.45
C GLY A 107 18.07 9.73 13.50
N GLN A 108 17.72 10.13 12.28
CA GLN A 108 18.67 10.76 11.37
C GLN A 108 19.11 12.15 11.90
N PRO A 109 20.35 12.59 11.62
CA PRO A 109 20.85 13.89 12.11
C PRO A 109 20.21 15.10 11.42
N ARG A 110 19.65 14.91 10.22
CA ARG A 110 19.01 15.98 9.44
C ARG A 110 17.53 16.12 9.78
N ARG A 111 17.04 17.36 9.86
CA ARG A 111 15.59 17.61 9.98
C ARG A 111 14.86 17.12 8.73
N PHE A 112 13.61 16.70 8.90
CA PHE A 112 12.74 16.37 7.77
C PHE A 112 12.41 17.65 7.01
N GLU A 113 12.59 17.60 5.69
CA GLU A 113 12.14 18.65 4.78
C GLU A 113 10.95 18.10 3.99
N LEU A 114 9.75 18.55 4.32
CA LEU A 114 8.51 18.07 3.70
C LEU A 114 8.08 18.93 2.51
N SER A 115 8.56 20.18 2.44
CA SER A 115 8.12 21.15 1.43
C SER A 115 8.86 21.01 0.10
N ASN A 116 10.10 20.50 0.13
CA ASN A 116 10.96 20.42 -1.05
C ASN A 116 11.24 18.96 -1.42
N ILE A 117 10.36 18.41 -2.26
CA ILE A 117 10.43 17.02 -2.74
C ILE A 117 11.27 16.90 -4.02
N SER A 118 12.00 17.96 -4.40
CA SER A 118 12.79 18.00 -5.64
C SER A 118 13.97 17.02 -5.59
N TRP A 119 14.38 16.58 -4.40
CA TRP A 119 15.53 15.72 -4.18
C TRP A 119 15.03 14.30 -3.96
N LEU A 120 14.92 13.53 -5.04
CA LEU A 120 14.64 12.10 -5.01
C LEU A 120 15.86 11.36 -4.44
N ILE A 121 15.88 11.18 -3.11
CA ILE A 121 16.91 10.37 -2.45
C ILE A 121 16.26 9.03 -2.12
N LEU A 122 16.83 7.94 -2.61
CA LEU A 122 16.44 6.60 -2.15
C LEU A 122 17.19 6.24 -0.86
N PRO A 123 16.59 5.43 0.03
CA PRO A 123 17.33 4.78 1.09
C PRO A 123 18.47 3.93 0.51
N CYS A 124 19.59 3.82 1.22
CA CYS A 124 20.77 3.09 0.72
C CYS A 124 20.52 1.59 0.48
N ASP A 125 19.50 1.02 1.11
CA ASP A 125 19.13 -0.40 1.06
C ASP A 125 17.92 -0.69 0.16
N VAL A 126 17.34 0.35 -0.46
CA VAL A 126 16.18 0.25 -1.34
C VAL A 126 16.52 0.87 -2.69
N ASN A 127 16.48 0.05 -3.74
CA ASN A 127 16.85 0.49 -5.09
C ASN A 127 15.67 0.70 -6.04
N ASN A 128 14.43 0.48 -5.55
CA ASN A 128 13.25 0.53 -6.39
C ASN A 128 12.51 1.84 -6.17
N PHE A 129 12.33 2.60 -7.25
CA PHE A 129 11.45 3.76 -7.23
C PHE A 129 9.98 3.35 -7.13
N PRO A 130 9.12 4.20 -6.56
CA PRO A 130 7.69 3.98 -6.56
C PRO A 130 7.16 3.80 -7.98
N THR A 131 6.41 2.73 -8.17
CA THR A 131 5.76 2.40 -9.43
C THR A 131 4.34 2.96 -9.38
N ILE A 132 4.08 3.97 -10.21
CA ILE A 132 2.72 4.46 -10.45
C ILE A 132 2.08 3.52 -11.47
N ILE A 133 1.04 2.81 -11.05
CA ILE A 133 0.36 1.87 -11.92
C ILE A 133 -0.66 2.64 -12.76
N LYS A 134 -0.36 2.73 -14.05
CA LYS A 134 -1.30 3.26 -15.04
C LYS A 134 -2.21 2.13 -15.52
N GLU A 135 -3.49 2.44 -15.67
CA GLU A 135 -4.54 1.52 -16.07
C GLU A 135 -4.24 0.95 -17.48
N GLU A 136 -3.66 -0.26 -17.56
CA GLU A 136 -3.52 -0.99 -18.82
C GLU A 136 -4.77 -1.84 -19.05
N SER A 137 -5.48 -1.53 -20.13
CA SER A 137 -6.82 -2.01 -20.51
C SER A 137 -6.92 -3.48 -20.94
N LYS A 138 -6.14 -4.41 -20.36
CA LYS A 138 -6.24 -5.84 -20.71
C LYS A 138 -6.37 -6.74 -19.49
N HIS A 139 -7.62 -6.90 -19.06
CA HIS A 139 -8.06 -8.02 -18.24
C HIS A 139 -7.72 -9.34 -18.94
N MET A 140 -6.78 -10.10 -18.37
CA MET A 140 -6.71 -11.55 -18.56
C MET A 140 -6.76 -12.17 -17.17
N GLU A 141 -7.92 -12.70 -16.80
CA GLU A 141 -8.09 -13.51 -15.60
C GLU A 141 -7.24 -14.78 -15.73
N LYS A 142 -6.03 -14.78 -15.19
CA LYS A 142 -5.33 -16.03 -14.90
C LYS A 142 -5.82 -16.53 -13.55
N LYS A 143 -6.74 -17.51 -13.58
CA LYS A 143 -7.16 -18.26 -12.39
C LYS A 143 -5.99 -19.09 -11.86
N THR A 144 -5.18 -18.52 -10.99
CA THR A 144 -4.32 -19.30 -10.10
C THR A 144 -5.12 -19.64 -8.85
N LYS A 145 -5.28 -20.94 -8.58
CA LYS A 145 -5.89 -21.45 -7.33
C LYS A 145 -4.95 -21.11 -6.18
N PHE A 146 -5.40 -20.25 -5.27
CA PHE A 146 -4.79 -20.07 -3.96
C PHE A 146 -5.64 -20.83 -2.94
N GLU A 147 -5.00 -21.60 -2.05
CA GLU A 147 -5.65 -22.15 -0.87
C GLU A 147 -5.59 -21.08 0.23
N TYR A 148 -6.75 -20.52 0.57
CA TYR A 148 -6.87 -19.56 1.67
C TYR A 148 -7.30 -20.31 2.94
N PRO A 149 -6.61 -20.15 4.09
CA PRO A 149 -6.96 -20.82 5.34
C PRO A 149 -8.17 -20.19 6.07
N LEU A 150 -8.74 -19.10 5.54
CA LEU A 150 -9.91 -18.45 6.13
C LEU A 150 -11.20 -19.05 5.55
N MET A 151 -11.66 -20.13 6.20
CA MET A 151 -13.02 -20.64 6.04
C MET A 151 -13.95 -19.78 6.90
N LEU A 152 -14.64 -18.81 6.30
CA LEU A 152 -15.76 -18.15 6.98
C LEU A 152 -16.94 -19.12 6.99
N ASP A 153 -17.44 -19.44 8.19
CA ASP A 153 -18.64 -20.26 8.38
C ASP A 153 -19.79 -19.59 7.60
N ARG A 154 -20.27 -20.28 6.56
CA ARG A 154 -21.34 -19.76 5.68
C ARG A 154 -22.75 -20.01 6.21
N ASP A 155 -22.87 -20.53 7.42
CA ASP A 155 -24.15 -20.89 8.01
C ASP A 155 -24.49 -20.01 9.21
N LYS A 156 -25.29 -18.95 8.96
CA LYS A 156 -26.53 -18.61 9.69
C LYS A 156 -27.24 -17.42 9.08
#